data_AF-A0A966QSP6-F1
#
_entry.id   AF-A0A966QSP6-F1
#
_cell.length_a   1.000
_cell.length_b   1.000
_cell.length_c   1.000
_cell.angle_alpha   90.00
_cell.angle_beta   90.00
_cell.angle_gamma   90.00
#
_symmetry.space_group_name_H-M   'P 1'
#
loop_
_entity.id
_entity.type
_entity.pdbx_description
1 polymer ?
#
loop_
_entity_poly.entity_id
_entity_poly.type
_entity_poly.pdbx_seq_one_letter_code
_entity_poly.pdbx_strand_id
1 'polypeptide(L)' 'MASGGVIRGWGTALPEKVLTNDDLSAMMDTNDEWITERTGIKRRHIGGTTASLSIESARKALAMSGVPLESIDGLVL' A
#
# COMPACT_ATOMS: atom_id res chain seq x y z
N MET A 1 -15.24 19.61 -25.33
CA MET A 1 -14.53 19.54 -24.03
C MET A 1 -14.23 18.07 -23.80
N ALA A 2 -12.97 17.66 -23.73
CA ALA A 2 -12.65 16.26 -23.44
C ALA A 2 -12.94 15.97 -21.96
N SER A 3 -13.86 15.06 -21.67
CA SER A 3 -14.08 14.54 -20.32
C SER A 3 -13.07 13.42 -20.06
N GLY A 4 -12.15 13.64 -19.14
CA GLY A 4 -11.17 12.64 -18.69
C GLY A 4 -11.18 12.51 -17.17
N GLY A 5 -10.66 11.39 -16.68
CA GLY A 5 -10.40 11.23 -15.25
C GLY A 5 -9.14 11.98 -14.83
N VAL A 6 -9.17 12.58 -13.64
CA VAL A 6 -8.00 13.20 -13.01
C VAL A 6 -7.81 12.57 -11.64
N ILE A 7 -6.61 12.07 -11.36
CA ILE A 7 -6.25 11.62 -10.02
C ILE A 7 -6.10 12.86 -9.14
N ARG A 8 -7.07 13.10 -8.26
CA ARG A 8 -7.07 14.29 -7.37
C ARG A 8 -6.24 14.10 -6.10
N GLY A 9 -6.09 12.88 -5.62
CA GLY A 9 -5.31 12.57 -4.42
C GLY A 9 -5.00 11.09 -4.34
N TRP A 10 -4.02 10.75 -3.51
CA TRP A 10 -3.60 9.37 -3.25
C TRP A 10 -3.23 9.21 -1.79
N GLY A 11 -3.21 7.96 -1.32
CA GLY A 11 -2.86 7.64 0.05
C GLY A 11 -2.38 6.21 0.15
N THR A 12 -1.51 5.95 1.11
CA THR A 12 -0.96 4.62 1.40
C THR A 12 -1.11 4.32 2.88
N ALA A 13 -1.29 3.04 3.18
CA ALA A 13 -1.26 2.52 4.53
C ALA A 13 -0.55 1.17 4.49
N LEU A 14 0.37 0.97 5.43
CA LEU A 14 1.14 -0.26 5.54
C LEU A 14 1.07 -0.71 7.01
N PRO A 15 0.95 -2.02 7.27
CA PRO A 15 1.12 -2.56 8.61
C PRO A 15 2.47 -2.14 9.22
N GLU A 16 2.53 -2.00 10.54
CA GLU A 16 3.75 -1.56 11.22
C GLU A 16 4.88 -2.60 11.15
N LYS A 17 4.55 -3.89 11.18
CA LYS A 17 5.55 -4.96 11.22
C LYS A 17 6.26 -5.07 9.87
N VAL A 18 7.56 -4.79 9.87
CA VAL A 18 8.47 -4.99 8.75
C VAL A 18 9.19 -6.33 8.89
N LEU A 19 9.24 -7.10 7.80
CA LEU A 19 10.14 -8.25 7.65
C LEU A 19 11.18 -7.94 6.59
N THR A 20 12.45 -8.10 6.96
CA THR A 20 13.61 -8.03 6.07
C THR A 20 13.84 -9.37 5.38
N ASN A 21 14.74 -9.39 4.41
CA ASN A 21 15.19 -10.65 3.80
C ASN A 21 15.96 -11.53 4.79
N ASP A 22 16.71 -10.92 5.72
CA ASP A 22 17.41 -11.65 6.79
C ASP A 22 16.42 -12.33 7.72
N ASP A 23 15.31 -11.66 8.08
CA ASP A 23 14.24 -12.29 8.87
C ASP A 23 13.63 -13.50 8.14
N LEU A 24 13.46 -13.41 6.82
CA LEU A 24 12.97 -14.53 6.01
C LEU A 24 13.97 -15.69 5.98
N SER A 25 15.28 -15.42 5.91
CA SER A 25 16.32 -16.46 5.93
C SER A 25 16.33 -17.28 7.21
N ALA A 26 15.83 -16.73 8.33
CA ALA A 26 15.67 -17.45 9.59
C ALA A 26 14.43 -18.38 9.62
N MET A 27 13.52 -18.26 8.65
CA MET A 27 12.25 -19.01 8.62
C MET A 27 12.16 -20.00 7.44
N MET A 28 13.00 -19.85 6.42
CA MET A 28 13.00 -20.69 5.22
C MET A 28 14.37 -20.68 4.53
N ASP A 29 14.61 -21.63 3.63
CA ASP A 29 15.84 -21.75 2.87
C ASP A 29 15.91 -20.67 1.76
N THR A 30 16.40 -19.49 2.14
CA THR A 30 16.56 -18.32 1.27
C THR A 30 17.60 -17.37 1.85
N ASN A 31 18.00 -16.34 1.10
CA ASN A 31 18.91 -15.29 1.57
C ASN A 31 18.66 -13.94 0.85
N ASP A 32 19.26 -12.87 1.35
CA ASP A 32 19.09 -11.52 0.79
C ASP A 32 19.55 -11.40 -0.67
N GLU A 33 20.67 -12.02 -1.03
CA GLU A 33 21.24 -11.98 -2.38
C GLU A 33 20.24 -12.56 -3.40
N TRP A 34 19.78 -13.79 -3.16
CA TRP A 34 18.84 -14.49 -4.02
C TRP A 34 17.52 -13.74 -4.18
N ILE A 35 16.95 -13.20 -3.08
CA ILE A 35 15.69 -12.46 -3.14
C ILE A 35 15.87 -11.16 -3.93
N THR A 36 16.96 -10.44 -3.67
CA THR A 36 17.22 -9.12 -4.28
C THR A 36 17.48 -9.24 -5.76
N GLU A 37 18.35 -10.16 -6.19
CA GLU A 37 18.70 -10.32 -7.61
C GLU A 37 17.48 -10.63 -8.48
N ARG A 38 16.54 -11.42 -7.95
CA ARG A 38 15.39 -11.89 -8.72
C ARG A 38 14.18 -10.96 -8.65
N THR A 39 14.05 -10.17 -7.58
CA THR A 39 12.81 -9.40 -7.31
C THR A 39 13.04 -7.93 -6.98
N GLY A 40 14.25 -7.54 -6.61
CA GLY A 40 14.56 -6.22 -6.07
C GLY A 40 14.00 -5.95 -4.66
N ILE A 41 13.32 -6.91 -4.04
CA ILE A 41 12.67 -6.71 -2.74
C ILE A 41 13.71 -6.86 -1.61
N LYS A 42 13.79 -5.85 -0.74
CA LYS A 42 14.63 -5.87 0.48
C LYS A 42 13.85 -6.08 1.79
N ARG A 43 12.59 -5.63 1.81
CA ARG A 43 11.71 -5.71 2.97
C ARG A 43 10.25 -5.72 2.55
N ARG A 44 9.37 -6.23 3.42
CA ARG A 44 7.91 -6.18 3.27
C ARG A 44 7.24 -5.81 4.58
N HIS A 45 6.04 -5.27 4.48
CA HIS A 45 5.16 -5.06 5.64
C HIS A 45 4.16 -6.20 5.74
N ILE A 46 3.90 -6.70 6.95
CA ILE A 46 2.98 -7.83 7.19
C ILE A 46 1.99 -7.54 8.32
N GLY A 47 0.80 -8.14 8.25
CA GLY A 47 -0.28 -7.97 9.21
C GLY A 47 -1.36 -6.99 8.72
N GLY A 48 -2.18 -6.50 9.65
CA GLY A 48 -3.35 -5.67 9.34
C GLY A 48 -4.48 -6.44 8.65
N THR A 49 -5.63 -5.78 8.47
CA THR A 49 -6.72 -6.31 7.63
C THR A 49 -6.82 -5.47 6.37
N THR A 50 -7.29 -6.09 5.27
CA THR A 50 -7.54 -5.37 4.01
C THR A 50 -8.43 -4.16 4.25
N ALA A 51 -9.48 -4.31 5.07
CA ALA A 51 -10.41 -3.23 5.38
C ALA A 51 -9.73 -2.09 6.16
N SER A 52 -8.96 -2.37 7.22
CA SER A 52 -8.35 -1.32 8.05
C SER A 52 -7.34 -0.50 7.27
N LEU A 53 -6.49 -1.16 6.47
CA LEU A 53 -5.49 -0.49 5.63
C LEU A 53 -6.14 0.33 4.51
N SER A 54 -7.21 -0.19 3.89
CA SER A 54 -7.94 0.53 2.84
C SER A 54 -8.65 1.77 3.38
N ILE A 55 -9.23 1.70 4.59
CA ILE A 55 -9.84 2.86 5.25
C ILE A 55 -8.78 3.93 5.52
N GLU A 56 -7.61 3.55 6.02
CA GLU A 56 -6.54 4.50 6.32
C GLU A 56 -5.96 5.15 5.05
N SER A 57 -5.70 4.37 4.00
CA SER A 57 -5.21 4.91 2.72
C SER A 57 -6.25 5.82 2.06
N ALA A 58 -7.53 5.44 2.09
CA ALA A 58 -8.62 6.26 1.57
C ALA A 58 -8.77 7.60 2.30
N ARG A 59 -8.65 7.61 3.64
CA ARG A 59 -8.67 8.86 4.44
C ARG A 59 -7.55 9.81 4.02
N LYS A 60 -6.33 9.29 3.79
CA LYS A 60 -5.18 10.08 3.32
C LYS A 60 -5.42 10.61 1.89
N ALA A 61 -5.94 9.78 1.00
CA ALA A 61 -6.26 10.17 -0.38
C ALA A 61 -7.33 11.26 -0.44
N LEU A 62 -8.37 11.16 0.39
CA LEU A 62 -9.44 12.15 0.48
C LEU A 62 -8.95 13.47 1.08
N ALA A 63 -8.13 13.42 2.14
CA ALA A 63 -7.52 14.60 2.71
C ALA A 63 -6.62 15.33 1.68
N MET A 64 -5.87 14.57 0.88
CA MET A 64 -5.01 15.11 -0.16
C MET A 64 -5.80 15.72 -1.33
N SER A 65 -6.91 15.09 -1.74
CA SER A 65 -7.68 15.53 -2.90
C SER A 65 -8.43 16.84 -2.67
N GLY A 66 -8.68 17.21 -1.41
CA GLY A 66 -9.43 18.40 -1.03
C GLY A 66 -10.90 18.38 -1.46
N VAL A 67 -11.41 17.22 -1.92
CA VAL A 67 -12.81 17.07 -2.29
C VAL A 67 -13.64 16.67 -1.06
N PRO A 68 -14.89 17.11 -0.96
CA PRO A 68 -15.79 16.69 0.11
C PRO A 68 -16.10 15.19 -0.01
N LEU A 69 -16.24 14.49 1.12
CA LEU A 69 -16.59 13.07 1.15
C LEU A 69 -17.92 12.79 0.42
N GLU A 70 -18.85 13.74 0.51
CA GLU A 70 -20.18 13.68 -0.07
C GLU A 70 -20.16 13.73 -1.61
N SER A 71 -19.03 14.08 -2.23
CA SER A 71 -18.85 14.07 -3.69
C SER A 71 -18.36 12.73 -4.24
N ILE A 72 -18.21 11.72 -3.40
CA ILE A 72 -17.78 10.38 -3.83
C ILE A 72 -19.01 9.58 -4.30
N ASP A 73 -19.12 9.40 -5.61
CA ASP A 73 -20.25 8.69 -6.23
C ASP A 73 -20.11 7.16 -6.22
N GLY A 74 -18.92 6.64 -5.95
CA GLY A 74 -18.63 5.22 -5.96
C GLY A 74 -17.32 4.85 -5.29
N LEU A 75 -17.27 3.62 -4.77
CA LEU A 75 -16.10 3.02 -4.15
C LEU A 75 -15.83 1.66 -4.82
N VAL A 76 -14.58 1.43 -5.19
CA VAL A 76 -14.11 0.14 -5.72
C VAL A 76 -12.95 -0.33 -4.84
N LEU A 77 -13.01 -1.58 -4.39
CA LEU A 77 -12.01 -2.23 -3.54
C LEU A 77 -11.63 -3.59 -4.11
#